data_AF-A0A8T7A0H8-F1
#
_entry.id   AF-A0A8T7A0H8-F1
#
_cell.length_a   1.000
_cell.length_b   1.000
_cell.length_c   1.000
_cell.angle_alpha   90.00
_cell.angle_beta   90.00
_cell.angle_gamma   90.00
#
_symmetry.space_group_name_H-M   'P 1'
#
loop_
_entity.id
_entity.type
_entity.pdbx_description
1 polymer ?
#
loop_
_entity_poly.entity_id
_entity_poly.type
_entity_poly.pdbx_seq_one_letter_code
_entity_poly.pdbx_strand_id
1 'polypeptide(L)'
;MIVASMILAPLLLACVVLYIRFQPNTTGNKNTQNRFNLFVAALAILASIAVSIYFWQTTGQSVDRAWWPVLALFASMFLISFILVIGILIRFAMFRKDN
;
A
#
# COMPACT_ATOMS: atom_id res chain seq x y z
N MET A 1 16.01 -7.79 -10.69
CA MET A 1 14.69 -7.37 -11.21
C MET A 1 13.67 -8.49 -11.04
N ILE A 2 13.80 -9.63 -11.72
CA ILE A 2 12.89 -10.80 -11.56
C ILE A 2 12.81 -11.26 -10.09
N VAL A 3 13.96 -11.39 -9.41
CA VAL A 3 14.02 -11.77 -7.98
C VAL A 3 13.26 -10.77 -7.09
N ALA A 4 13.39 -9.47 -7.34
CA ALA A 4 12.68 -8.45 -6.57
C ALA A 4 11.16 -8.55 -6.81
N SER A 5 10.71 -8.82 -8.05
CA SER A 5 9.29 -9.05 -8.35
C SER A 5 8.76 -10.31 -7.68
N MET A 6 9.56 -11.39 -7.67
CA MET A 6 9.20 -12.65 -7.01
C MET A 6 9.04 -12.52 -5.50
N ILE A 7 9.64 -11.50 -4.87
CA ILE A 7 9.50 -11.24 -3.43
C ILE A 7 8.41 -10.19 -3.18
N LEU A 8 8.42 -9.07 -3.90
CA LEU A 8 7.50 -7.95 -3.68
C LEU A 8 6.07 -8.27 -4.10
N ALA A 9 5.85 -9.06 -5.14
CA ALA A 9 4.50 -9.47 -5.58
C ALA A 9 3.77 -10.31 -4.52
N PRO A 10 4.34 -11.42 -4.01
CA PRO A 10 3.67 -12.17 -2.94
C PRO A 10 3.61 -11.37 -1.64
N LEU A 11 4.57 -10.49 -1.35
CA LEU A 11 4.50 -9.62 -0.18
C LEU A 11 3.33 -8.64 -0.26
N LEU A 12 3.14 -7.96 -1.39
CA LEU A 12 2.01 -7.07 -1.63
C LEU A 12 0.69 -7.83 -1.53
N LEU A 13 0.62 -9.00 -2.17
CA LEU A 13 -0.57 -9.84 -2.13
C LEU A 13 -0.88 -10.30 -0.70
N ALA A 14 0.14 -10.68 0.08
CA ALA A 14 -0.01 -11.00 1.50
C ALA A 14 -0.51 -9.79 2.28
N CYS A 15 0.04 -8.58 2.08
CA CYS A 15 -0.43 -7.36 2.75
C CYS A 15 -1.90 -7.06 2.45
N VAL A 16 -2.32 -7.19 1.17
CA VAL A 16 -3.72 -6.98 0.77
C VAL A 16 -4.63 -8.03 1.40
N VAL A 17 -4.24 -9.30 1.34
CA VAL A 17 -5.02 -10.40 1.93
C VAL A 17 -5.15 -10.21 3.44
N LEU A 18 -4.06 -9.87 4.12
CA LEU A 18 -4.07 -9.57 5.56
C LEU A 18 -4.96 -8.38 5.86
N TYR A 19 -4.88 -7.29 5.09
CA TYR A 19 -5.71 -6.09 5.30
C TYR A 19 -7.21 -6.39 5.19
N ILE A 20 -7.59 -7.24 4.23
CA ILE A 20 -8.99 -7.62 4.00
C ILE A 20 -9.49 -8.60 5.07
N ARG A 21 -8.69 -9.63 5.40
CA ARG A 21 -9.06 -10.69 6.36
C ARG A 21 -9.00 -10.24 7.82
N PHE A 22 -8.00 -9.45 8.19
CA PHE A 22 -7.86 -8.94 9.56
C PHE A 22 -8.77 -7.73 9.76
N GLN A 23 -10.05 -8.01 9.93
CA GLN A 23 -11.02 -7.04 10.40
C GLN A 23 -11.17 -7.22 11.91
N PRO A 24 -10.92 -6.19 12.74
CA PRO A 24 -11.19 -6.29 14.17
C PRO A 24 -12.67 -6.61 14.37
N ASN A 25 -12.97 -7.49 15.33
CA ASN A 25 -14.33 -7.87 15.71
C ASN A 25 -15.06 -6.61 16.22
N THR A 26 -15.75 -5.94 15.31
CA THR A 26 -16.23 -4.57 15.51
C THR A 26 -17.33 -4.52 16.55
N THR A 27 -17.09 -3.77 17.62
CA THR A 27 -18.14 -3.23 18.50
C THR A 27 -18.74 -1.92 17.96
N GLY A 28 -18.16 -1.35 16.87
CA GLY A 28 -18.51 -0.02 16.34
C GLY A 28 -19.24 -0.01 14.98
N ASN A 29 -19.61 1.20 14.53
CA ASN A 29 -20.38 1.47 13.31
C ASN A 29 -19.61 1.05 12.04
N LYS A 30 -20.15 0.10 11.28
CA LYS A 30 -19.60 -0.42 10.02
C LYS A 30 -19.30 0.68 8.98
N ASN A 31 -20.07 1.78 8.99
CA ASN A 31 -19.85 2.89 8.06
C ASN A 31 -18.52 3.62 8.32
N THR A 32 -18.11 3.78 9.59
CA THR A 32 -16.85 4.44 9.94
C THR A 32 -15.66 3.59 9.50
N GLN A 33 -15.76 2.27 9.65
CA GLN A 33 -14.72 1.34 9.21
C GLN A 33 -14.58 1.30 7.68
N ASN A 34 -15.69 1.35 6.94
CA ASN A 34 -15.68 1.45 5.48
C ASN A 34 -15.05 2.76 4.99
N ARG A 35 -15.36 3.89 5.63
CA ARG A 35 -14.72 5.18 5.31
C ARG A 35 -13.21 5.14 5.55
N PHE A 36 -12.77 4.52 6.64
CA PHE A 36 -11.34 4.33 6.91
C PHE A 36 -10.66 3.48 5.84
N ASN A 37 -11.27 2.34 5.46
CA ASN A 37 -10.72 1.49 4.39
C ASN A 37 -10.63 2.25 3.05
N LEU A 38 -11.66 3.03 2.72
CA LEU A 38 -11.68 3.83 1.50
C LEU A 38 -10.61 4.93 1.53
N PHE A 39 -10.38 5.54 2.69
CA PHE A 39 -9.30 6.50 2.89
C PHE A 39 -7.91 5.86 2.68
N VAL A 40 -7.66 4.69 3.30
CA VAL A 40 -6.39 3.95 3.13
C VAL A 40 -6.17 3.56 1.66
N ALA A 41 -7.21 3.10 0.97
CA ALA A 41 -7.15 2.76 -0.44
C ALA A 41 -6.84 4.00 -1.32
N ALA A 42 -7.51 5.12 -1.05
CA ALA A 42 -7.23 6.37 -1.76
C ALA A 42 -5.78 6.85 -1.53
N LEU A 43 -5.27 6.72 -0.30
CA LEU A 43 -3.90 7.09 0.05
C LEU A 43 -2.87 6.21 -0.67
N ALA A 44 -3.13 4.90 -0.79
CA ALA A 44 -2.29 3.97 -1.55
C ALA A 44 -2.23 4.33 -3.05
N ILE A 45 -3.37 4.70 -3.66
CA ILE A 45 -3.44 5.12 -5.06
C ILE A 45 -2.66 6.43 -5.26
N LEU A 46 -2.92 7.44 -4.41
CA LEU A 46 -2.24 8.74 -4.50
C LEU A 46 -0.73 8.60 -4.36
N ALA A 47 -0.28 7.76 -3.43
CA ALA A 47 1.15 7.56 -3.22
C ALA A 47 1.80 6.82 -4.40
N SER A 48 1.10 5.89 -5.05
CA SER A 48 1.59 5.22 -6.27
C SER A 48 1.74 6.20 -7.44
N ILE A 49 0.79 7.14 -7.57
CA ILE A 49 0.87 8.21 -8.58
C ILE A 49 2.07 9.13 -8.27
N ALA A 50 2.23 9.54 -7.01
CA ALA A 50 3.33 10.41 -6.59
C ALA A 50 4.71 9.76 -6.86
N VAL A 51 4.86 8.48 -6.52
CA VAL A 51 6.09 7.72 -6.80
C VAL A 51 6.36 7.63 -8.30
N SER A 52 5.33 7.38 -9.11
CA SER A 52 5.47 7.32 -10.57
C SER A 52 5.94 8.65 -11.16
N ILE A 53 5.37 9.77 -10.69
CA ILE A 53 5.79 11.12 -11.11
C ILE A 53 7.23 11.39 -10.68
N TYR A 54 7.59 11.04 -9.44
CA TYR A 54 8.95 11.23 -8.92
C TYR A 54 10.01 10.50 -9.75
N PHE A 55 9.79 9.22 -10.07
CA PHE A 55 10.72 8.45 -10.89
C PHE A 55 10.76 8.90 -12.35
N TRP A 56 9.62 9.34 -12.90
CA TRP A 56 9.58 9.93 -14.23
C TRP A 56 10.41 11.22 -14.31
N GLN A 57 10.34 12.08 -13.29
CA GLN A 57 11.11 13.32 -13.24
C GLN A 57 12.61 13.09 -13.02
N THR A 58 12.97 12.17 -12.11
CA THR A 58 14.37 11.93 -11.73
C THR A 58 15.11 11.03 -12.70
N THR A 59 14.47 9.98 -13.19
CA THR A 59 15.11 8.91 -13.98
C THR A 59 14.65 8.93 -15.43
N GLY A 60 13.46 9.48 -15.71
CA GLY A 60 12.88 9.54 -17.06
C GLY A 60 13.57 10.52 -18.02
N GLN A 61 14.49 11.36 -17.54
CA GLN A 61 15.33 12.24 -18.36
C GLN A 61 16.81 11.75 -18.44
N SER A 62 17.12 10.62 -17.80
CA SER A 62 18.46 10.05 -17.77
C SER A 62 18.69 9.02 -18.88
N VAL A 63 19.94 8.58 -19.04
CA VAL A 63 20.34 7.49 -19.96
C VAL A 63 19.56 6.19 -19.66
N ASP A 64 19.10 6.04 -18.41
CA ASP A 64 18.34 4.89 -17.92
C ASP A 64 16.82 5.07 -18.01
N ARG A 65 16.31 5.88 -18.96
CA ARG A 65 14.88 6.14 -19.16
C ARG A 65 14.02 4.87 -19.32
N ALA A 66 14.56 3.76 -19.80
CA ALA A 66 13.79 2.51 -19.89
C ALA A 66 13.45 1.92 -18.50
N TRP A 67 14.19 2.28 -17.45
CA TRP A 67 14.10 1.68 -16.13
C TRP A 67 13.15 2.38 -15.16
N TRP A 68 12.81 3.65 -15.41
CA TRP A 68 11.94 4.41 -14.50
C TRP A 68 10.59 3.73 -14.21
N PRO A 69 9.89 3.06 -15.16
CA PRO A 69 8.61 2.41 -14.86
C PRO A 69 8.79 1.24 -13.90
N VAL A 70 9.90 0.51 -14.04
CA VAL A 70 10.19 -0.67 -13.21
C VAL A 70 10.55 -0.25 -11.79
N LEU A 71 11.36 0.80 -11.64
CA LEU A 71 11.70 1.38 -10.34
C LEU A 71 10.45 1.97 -9.65
N ALA A 72 9.63 2.70 -10.39
CA ALA A 72 8.36 3.24 -9.89
C ALA A 72 7.42 2.14 -9.40
N LEU A 73 7.33 1.03 -10.14
CA LEU A 73 6.52 -0.12 -9.76
C LEU A 73 7.02 -0.76 -8.47
N PHE A 74 8.32 -1.01 -8.32
CA PHE A 74 8.88 -1.57 -7.09
C PHE A 74 8.70 -0.67 -5.88
N ALA A 75 8.98 0.63 -6.05
CA ALA A 75 8.79 1.61 -5.00
C ALA A 75 7.32 1.73 -4.60
N SER A 76 6.39 1.70 -5.57
CA SER A 76 4.95 1.72 -5.29
C SER A 76 4.51 0.47 -4.55
N MET A 77 4.98 -0.72 -4.94
CA MET A 77 4.64 -1.96 -4.24
C MET A 77 5.10 -1.94 -2.78
N PHE A 78 6.34 -1.52 -2.53
CA PHE A 78 6.87 -1.39 -1.17
C PHE A 78 6.05 -0.39 -0.34
N LEU A 79 5.72 0.76 -0.94
CA LEU A 79 5.02 1.84 -0.27
C LEU A 79 3.54 1.49 0.00
N ILE A 80 2.87 0.80 -0.92
CA ILE A 80 1.52 0.25 -0.71
C ILE A 80 1.55 -0.77 0.45
N SER A 81 2.50 -1.71 0.45
CA SER A 81 2.65 -2.67 1.54
C SER A 81 2.82 -1.97 2.89
N PHE A 82 3.65 -0.92 2.94
CA PHE A 82 3.85 -0.13 4.15
C PHE A 82 2.57 0.59 4.61
N ILE A 83 1.84 1.23 3.68
CA ILE A 83 0.55 1.88 3.97
C ILE A 83 -0.46 0.87 4.51
N LEU A 84 -0.54 -0.33 3.92
CA LEU A 84 -1.48 -1.37 4.37
C LEU A 84 -1.11 -1.88 5.76
N VAL A 85 0.18 -2.11 6.05
CA VAL A 85 0.64 -2.53 7.39
C VAL A 85 0.31 -1.48 8.44
N ILE A 86 0.61 -0.20 8.17
CA ILE A 86 0.24 0.90 9.07
C ILE A 86 -1.28 1.00 9.22
N GLY A 87 -2.01 0.88 8.11
CA GLY A 87 -3.47 0.89 8.11
C GLY A 87 -4.06 -0.20 8.99
N ILE A 88 -3.49 -1.41 8.97
CA ILE A 88 -3.87 -2.52 9.87
C ILE A 88 -3.60 -2.11 11.32
N LEU A 89 -2.41 -1.61 11.65
CA LEU A 89 -2.05 -1.22 13.02
C LEU A 89 -2.99 -0.14 13.57
N ILE A 90 -3.27 0.90 12.78
CA ILE A 90 -4.21 1.97 13.15
C ILE A 90 -5.62 1.41 13.30
N ARG A 91 -6.06 0.56 12.37
CA ARG A 91 -7.38 -0.09 12.42
C ARG A 91 -7.52 -0.94 13.68
N PHE A 92 -6.48 -1.64 14.11
CA PHE A 92 -6.47 -2.36 15.38
C PHE A 92 -6.48 -1.40 16.56
N ALA A 93 -5.63 -0.37 16.59
CA ALA A 93 -5.60 0.57 17.71
C ALA A 93 -6.94 1.32 17.91
N MET A 94 -7.65 1.66 16.82
CA MET A 94 -8.90 2.42 16.89
C MET A 94 -10.16 1.57 17.09
N PHE A 95 -10.20 0.34 16.56
CA PHE A 95 -11.41 -0.48 16.53
C PHE A 95 -11.30 -1.81 17.28
N ARG A 96 -10.16 -2.10 17.92
CA ARG A 96 -10.03 -3.24 18.82
C ARG A 96 -10.90 -3.00 20.04
N LYS A 97 -11.76 -3.98 20.35
CA LYS A 97 -12.52 -4.01 21.59
C LYS A 97 -11.54 -4.29 22.73
N ASP A 98 -11.40 -3.34 23.66
CA ASP A 98 -10.83 -3.62 24.97
C ASP A 98 -11.80 -4.58 25.67
N ASN A 99 -11.36 -5.81 25.89
CA ASN A 99 -12.04 -6.78 26.75
C ASN A 99 -11.64 -6.52 28.19
#